data_AF-A0A2U8XAK6-F1
#
_entry.id   AF-A0A2U8XAK6-F1
#
_cell.length_a   1.000
_cell.length_b   1.000
_cell.length_c   1.000
_cell.angle_alpha   90.00
_cell.angle_beta   90.00
_cell.angle_gamma   90.00
#
_symmetry.space_group_name_H-M   'P 1'
#
loop_
_entity.id
_entity.type
_entity.pdbx_description
1 polymer ?
#
loop_
_entity_poly.entity_id
_entity_poly.type
_entity_poly.pdbx_seq_one_letter_code
_entity_poly.pdbx_strand_id
1 'polypeptide(L)'
;MSQIKYVSAPCGSGKTHAIINSILEGRYDGNLLLVQPTVQLIDNTYNEIKKRSPSSHIERFHSEVITDKSVSGALIKHFRNPYPGNHVVITTHSTFLNLYFIANKRDYDLVLDESPVLVDPFDEKLPDHHHLITDHLSLEAQGPSYGILKPKNITELTSLAENRNGDRVSKLFAKLARLILSDDYVSYVNLQQYNNLIKGKQEDGQLVIYNVMQPTIFAGFKSLAILGARLEETALFKKWSDLGVSFCRDVGLESHLRYTEHTNGNLVRLHYGFKDNWSKYVRDTKHPELREKLISASMELIRDDPYV
;
A
#
# COMPACT_ATOMS: atom_id res chain seq x y z
N MET A 1 12.68 1.72 17.09
CA MET A 1 12.00 0.53 16.53
C MET A 1 12.99 -0.61 16.50
N SER A 2 12.53 -1.82 16.78
CA SER A 2 13.25 -3.05 16.45
C SER A 2 13.50 -3.13 14.94
N GLN A 3 14.52 -3.88 14.57
CA GLN A 3 14.87 -4.21 13.20
C GLN A 3 13.66 -4.82 12.44
N ILE A 4 13.39 -4.35 11.22
CA ILE A 4 12.34 -4.88 10.34
C ILE A 4 12.92 -6.05 9.54
N LYS A 5 12.28 -7.22 9.61
CA LYS A 5 12.66 -8.37 8.79
C LYS A 5 12.11 -8.21 7.38
N TYR A 6 12.82 -8.70 6.38
CA TYR A 6 12.30 -8.69 5.01
C TYR A 6 12.76 -9.88 4.16
N VAL A 7 11.99 -10.13 3.11
CA VAL A 7 12.34 -11.06 2.02
C VAL A 7 12.23 -10.30 0.70
N SER A 8 13.33 -10.26 -0.05
CA SER A 8 13.40 -9.64 -1.37
C SER A 8 13.68 -10.73 -2.41
N ALA A 9 12.63 -11.19 -3.08
CA ALA A 9 12.72 -12.30 -4.04
C ALA A 9 11.78 -12.09 -5.24
N PRO A 10 12.13 -12.60 -6.43
CA PRO A 10 11.34 -12.36 -7.64
C PRO A 10 9.88 -12.81 -7.53
N CYS A 11 9.02 -12.28 -8.40
CA CYS A 11 7.64 -12.76 -8.52
C CYS A 11 7.62 -14.26 -8.84
N GLY A 12 6.71 -15.01 -8.22
CA GLY A 12 6.62 -16.46 -8.42
C GLY A 12 7.66 -17.30 -7.67
N SER A 13 8.59 -16.69 -6.91
CA SER A 13 9.57 -17.40 -6.06
C SER A 13 8.94 -18.21 -4.91
N GLY A 14 7.62 -18.12 -4.71
CA GLY A 14 6.91 -18.85 -3.66
C GLY A 14 6.87 -18.16 -2.31
N LYS A 15 6.98 -16.82 -2.25
CA LYS A 15 6.90 -16.02 -1.01
C LYS A 15 5.69 -16.39 -0.13
N THR A 16 4.48 -16.40 -0.69
CA THR A 16 3.27 -16.80 0.06
C THR A 16 3.34 -18.24 0.55
N HIS A 17 3.89 -19.18 -0.25
CA HIS A 17 4.09 -20.56 0.21
C HIS A 17 5.12 -20.65 1.35
N ALA A 18 6.17 -19.82 1.33
CA ALA A 18 7.14 -19.74 2.41
C ALA A 18 6.49 -19.26 3.72
N ILE A 19 5.60 -18.27 3.66
CA ILE A 19 4.79 -17.84 4.81
C ILE A 19 3.95 -19.00 5.34
N ILE A 20 3.22 -19.71 4.46
CA ILE A 20 2.37 -20.84 4.85
C ILE A 20 3.18 -21.94 5.52
N ASN A 21 4.34 -22.32 4.97
CA ASN A 21 5.21 -23.33 5.56
C ASN A 21 5.69 -22.89 6.95
N SER A 22 6.13 -21.64 7.09
CA SER A 22 6.54 -21.09 8.40
C SER A 22 5.41 -21.10 9.44
N ILE A 23 4.17 -20.86 9.04
CA ILE A 23 3.00 -20.97 9.94
C ILE A 23 2.84 -22.42 10.40
N LEU A 24 2.88 -23.38 9.48
CA LEU A 24 2.64 -24.79 9.76
C LEU A 24 3.77 -25.44 10.57
N GLU A 25 4.99 -24.95 10.44
CA GLU A 25 6.15 -25.36 11.23
C GLU A 25 6.18 -24.75 12.64
N GLY A 26 5.20 -23.91 12.98
CA GLY A 26 5.11 -23.30 14.31
C GLY A 26 6.16 -22.22 14.56
N ARG A 27 6.67 -21.57 13.50
CA ARG A 27 7.67 -20.49 13.61
C ARG A 27 7.19 -19.33 14.51
N TYR A 28 5.89 -19.04 14.46
CA TYR A 28 5.29 -17.94 15.21
C TYR A 28 4.80 -18.45 16.56
N ASP A 29 5.42 -17.95 17.63
CA ASP A 29 5.02 -18.23 19.00
C ASP A 29 3.91 -17.24 19.41
N GLY A 30 2.66 -17.60 19.14
CA GLY A 30 1.49 -16.78 19.49
C GLY A 30 0.60 -16.42 18.31
N ASN A 31 0.15 -15.17 18.30
CA ASN A 31 -0.82 -14.70 17.30
C ASN A 31 -0.08 -14.12 16.09
N LEU A 32 -0.59 -14.41 14.90
CA LEU A 32 -0.07 -13.89 13.65
C LEU A 32 -1.13 -13.05 12.95
N LEU A 33 -0.76 -11.85 12.53
CA LEU A 33 -1.52 -11.05 11.59
C LEU A 33 -0.84 -11.11 10.21
N LEU A 34 -1.47 -11.82 9.28
CA LEU A 34 -1.03 -11.92 7.89
C LEU A 34 -1.85 -10.93 7.04
N VAL A 35 -1.15 -10.03 6.36
CA VAL A 35 -1.75 -8.96 5.58
C VAL A 35 -1.36 -9.17 4.11
N GLN A 36 -2.35 -9.34 3.23
CA GLN A 36 -2.14 -9.72 1.83
C GLN A 36 -2.82 -8.72 0.87
N PRO A 37 -2.38 -8.61 -0.39
CA PRO A 37 -2.88 -7.59 -1.31
C PRO A 37 -4.34 -7.81 -1.76
N THR A 38 -4.80 -9.05 -1.91
CA THR A 38 -6.09 -9.36 -2.54
C THR A 38 -6.91 -10.39 -1.77
N VAL A 39 -8.23 -10.29 -1.91
CA VAL A 39 -9.21 -11.25 -1.36
C VAL A 39 -8.95 -12.67 -1.84
N GLN A 40 -8.73 -12.84 -3.15
CA GLN A 40 -8.45 -14.15 -3.74
C GLN A 40 -7.21 -14.82 -3.11
N LEU A 41 -6.15 -14.05 -2.85
CA LEU A 41 -4.95 -14.60 -2.22
C LEU A 41 -5.20 -15.02 -0.77
N ILE A 42 -6.00 -14.25 -0.04
CA ILE A 42 -6.43 -14.59 1.32
C ILE A 42 -7.21 -15.91 1.33
N ASP A 43 -8.16 -16.08 0.41
CA ASP A 43 -8.95 -17.31 0.31
C ASP A 43 -8.09 -18.52 -0.02
N ASN A 44 -7.17 -18.38 -0.97
CA ASN A 44 -6.21 -19.43 -1.32
C ASN A 44 -5.34 -19.82 -0.12
N THR A 45 -4.80 -18.82 0.58
CA THR A 45 -3.95 -19.01 1.77
C THR A 45 -4.72 -19.68 2.90
N TYR A 46 -5.94 -19.22 3.19
CA TYR A 46 -6.83 -19.81 4.19
C TYR A 46 -7.12 -21.28 3.88
N ASN A 47 -7.51 -21.59 2.64
CA ASN A 47 -7.85 -22.94 2.22
C ASN A 47 -6.62 -23.87 2.27
N GLU A 48 -5.44 -23.39 1.87
CA GLU A 48 -4.21 -24.17 1.94
C GLU A 48 -3.83 -24.50 3.39
N ILE A 49 -3.89 -23.52 4.30
CA ILE A 49 -3.61 -23.75 5.72
C ILE A 49 -4.63 -24.71 6.32
N LYS A 50 -5.94 -24.50 6.09
CA LYS A 50 -6.99 -25.41 6.61
C LYS A 50 -6.88 -26.82 6.06
N LYS A 51 -6.46 -26.99 4.81
CA LYS A 51 -6.24 -28.32 4.21
C LYS A 51 -5.06 -29.04 4.86
N ARG A 52 -3.96 -28.31 5.15
CA ARG A 52 -2.71 -28.89 5.68
C ARG A 52 -2.70 -29.02 7.20
N SER A 53 -3.42 -28.14 7.92
CA SER A 53 -3.59 -28.17 9.36
C SER A 53 -5.04 -27.80 9.75
N PRO A 54 -5.97 -28.78 9.72
CA PRO A 54 -7.38 -28.54 10.04
C PRO A 54 -7.62 -28.01 11.46
N SER A 55 -6.76 -28.38 12.41
CA SER A 55 -6.82 -28.01 13.83
C SER A 55 -6.32 -26.59 14.12
N SER A 56 -5.57 -25.96 13.21
CA SER A 56 -5.10 -24.58 13.41
C SER A 56 -6.28 -23.60 13.42
N HIS A 57 -6.30 -22.71 14.42
CA HIS A 57 -7.27 -21.61 14.44
C HIS A 57 -6.82 -20.51 13.47
N ILE A 58 -7.62 -20.30 12.43
CA ILE A 58 -7.35 -19.31 11.40
C ILE A 58 -8.65 -18.64 10.99
N GLU A 59 -8.60 -17.32 10.86
CA GLU A 59 -9.74 -16.47 10.52
C GLU A 59 -9.35 -15.52 9.39
N ARG A 60 -10.30 -15.21 8.51
CA ARG A 60 -10.11 -14.31 7.38
C ARG A 60 -11.12 -13.17 7.42
N PHE A 61 -10.64 -11.95 7.20
CA PHE A 61 -11.43 -10.72 7.26
C PHE A 61 -11.32 -9.96 5.94
N HIS A 62 -12.37 -10.05 5.13
CA HIS A 62 -12.52 -9.29 3.88
C HIS A 62 -13.99 -9.14 3.51
N SER A 63 -14.27 -8.34 2.49
CA SER A 63 -15.61 -7.91 2.08
C SER A 63 -16.54 -9.02 1.59
N GLU A 64 -15.99 -10.17 1.17
CA GLU A 64 -16.81 -11.32 0.72
C GLU A 64 -17.20 -12.24 1.89
N VAL A 65 -16.49 -12.18 3.02
CA VAL A 65 -16.79 -12.95 4.24
C VAL A 65 -17.58 -12.11 5.23
N ILE A 66 -17.27 -10.82 5.34
CA ILE A 66 -17.96 -9.88 6.21
C ILE A 66 -18.85 -8.98 5.35
N THR A 67 -20.12 -9.35 5.24
CA THR A 67 -21.11 -8.70 4.37
C THR A 67 -22.13 -7.85 5.13
N ASP A 68 -22.34 -8.14 6.42
CA ASP A 68 -23.35 -7.51 7.29
C ASP A 68 -22.87 -6.19 7.93
N LYS A 69 -21.56 -5.94 7.92
CA LYS A 69 -20.92 -4.82 8.62
C LYS A 69 -19.60 -4.43 7.96
N SER A 70 -18.96 -3.37 8.46
CA SER A 70 -17.64 -2.99 7.98
C SER A 70 -16.59 -4.05 8.38
N VAL A 71 -15.75 -4.45 7.42
CA VAL A 71 -14.62 -5.37 7.66
C VAL A 71 -13.71 -4.83 8.76
N SER A 72 -13.39 -3.53 8.72
CA SER A 72 -12.60 -2.85 9.75
C SER A 72 -13.26 -2.93 11.13
N GLY A 73 -14.58 -2.77 11.23
CA GLY A 73 -15.31 -2.89 12.49
C GLY A 73 -15.28 -4.31 13.06
N ALA A 74 -15.43 -5.33 12.20
CA ALA A 74 -15.32 -6.73 12.60
C ALA A 74 -13.90 -7.06 13.10
N LEU A 75 -12.87 -6.58 12.41
CA LEU A 75 -11.48 -6.80 12.77
C LEU A 75 -11.09 -6.08 14.08
N ILE A 76 -11.58 -4.87 14.32
CA ILE A 76 -11.39 -4.16 15.60
C ILE A 76 -12.08 -4.91 16.75
N LYS A 77 -13.29 -5.43 16.51
CA LYS A 77 -14.00 -6.25 17.51
C LYS A 77 -13.20 -7.52 17.84
N HIS A 78 -12.58 -8.16 16.83
CA HIS A 78 -11.69 -9.30 17.01
C HIS A 78 -10.49 -8.93 17.89
N PHE A 79 -9.76 -7.87 17.57
CA PHE A 79 -8.59 -7.47 18.38
C PHE A 79 -8.92 -7.13 19.84
N ARG A 80 -10.14 -6.64 20.12
CA ARG A 80 -10.61 -6.39 21.49
C ARG A 80 -10.91 -7.67 22.26
N ASN A 81 -11.35 -8.73 21.58
CA ASN A 81 -11.70 -10.01 22.18
C ASN A 81 -11.13 -11.15 21.31
N PRO A 82 -9.80 -11.31 21.29
CA PRO A 82 -9.15 -12.29 20.42
C PRO A 82 -9.47 -13.72 20.87
N TYR A 83 -9.24 -14.67 19.98
CA TYR A 83 -9.25 -16.09 20.35
C TYR A 83 -8.24 -16.34 21.48
N PRO A 84 -8.58 -17.12 22.53
CA PRO A 84 -7.75 -17.28 23.73
C PRO A 84 -6.46 -18.08 23.53
N GLY A 85 -6.19 -18.61 22.34
CA GLY A 85 -4.95 -19.32 22.01
C GLY A 85 -4.27 -18.79 20.75
N ASN A 86 -3.23 -19.50 20.32
CA ASN A 86 -2.49 -19.15 19.10
C ASN A 86 -3.41 -19.21 17.89
N HIS A 87 -3.41 -18.13 17.10
CA HIS A 87 -4.24 -18.04 15.92
C HIS A 87 -3.65 -17.17 14.82
N VAL A 88 -4.11 -17.41 13.60
CA VAL A 88 -3.76 -16.61 12.42
C VAL A 88 -4.96 -15.78 12.00
N VAL A 89 -4.76 -14.47 11.90
CA VAL A 89 -5.72 -13.53 11.33
C VAL A 89 -5.22 -13.11 9.96
N ILE A 90 -6.02 -13.32 8.92
CA ILE A 90 -5.69 -12.87 7.56
C ILE A 90 -6.59 -11.71 7.16
N THR A 91 -6.02 -10.62 6.66
CA THR A 91 -6.76 -9.45 6.15
C THR A 91 -6.07 -8.83 4.93
N THR A 92 -6.74 -7.88 4.29
CA THR A 92 -6.19 -7.17 3.13
C THR A 92 -5.30 -6.00 3.54
N HIS A 93 -4.35 -5.61 2.69
CA HIS A 93 -3.56 -4.37 2.85
C HIS A 93 -4.47 -3.17 3.07
N SER A 94 -5.49 -3.03 2.22
CA SER A 94 -6.43 -1.92 2.28
C SER A 94 -7.20 -1.89 3.60
N THR A 95 -7.67 -3.04 4.10
CA THR A 95 -8.39 -3.09 5.38
C THR A 95 -7.45 -2.75 6.54
N PHE A 96 -6.27 -3.37 6.58
CA PHE A 96 -5.28 -3.15 7.64
C PHE A 96 -4.84 -1.68 7.74
N LEU A 97 -4.44 -1.07 6.61
CA LEU A 97 -3.93 0.30 6.57
C LEU A 97 -5.01 1.35 6.89
N ASN A 98 -6.29 0.98 6.79
CA ASN A 98 -7.42 1.85 7.16
C ASN A 98 -7.92 1.65 8.60
N LEU A 99 -7.31 0.76 9.39
CA LEU A 99 -7.67 0.59 10.80
C LEU A 99 -7.22 1.80 11.62
N TYR A 100 -8.15 2.38 12.37
CA TYR A 100 -7.84 3.47 13.30
C TYR A 100 -7.33 2.96 14.67
N PHE A 101 -7.48 1.67 14.95
CA PHE A 101 -7.11 1.08 16.24
C PHE A 101 -6.88 -0.43 16.13
N ILE A 102 -5.85 -0.93 16.84
CA ILE A 102 -5.58 -2.35 17.02
C ILE A 102 -5.25 -2.55 18.49
N ALA A 103 -6.10 -3.27 19.22
CA ALA A 103 -5.80 -3.67 20.60
C ALA A 103 -4.71 -4.75 20.59
N ASN A 104 -3.90 -4.78 21.65
CA ASN A 104 -2.94 -5.86 21.90
C ASN A 104 -1.92 -6.10 20.77
N LYS A 105 -1.51 -5.05 20.02
CA LYS A 105 -0.51 -5.15 18.92
C LYS A 105 0.72 -5.99 19.31
N ARG A 106 1.20 -5.82 20.53
CA ARG A 106 2.41 -6.49 21.08
C ARG A 106 2.30 -8.02 21.16
N ASP A 107 1.10 -8.56 21.07
CA ASP A 107 0.83 -10.01 21.10
C ASP A 107 0.80 -10.62 19.69
N TYR A 108 0.93 -9.79 18.64
CA TYR A 108 0.89 -10.21 17.25
C TYR A 108 2.25 -10.04 16.57
N ASP A 109 2.72 -11.10 15.94
CA ASP A 109 3.67 -11.00 14.83
C ASP A 109 2.92 -10.48 13.59
N LEU A 110 3.51 -9.52 12.87
CA LEU A 110 2.93 -8.95 11.66
C LEU A 110 3.74 -9.36 10.44
N VAL A 111 3.05 -9.94 9.46
CA VAL A 111 3.64 -10.31 8.16
C VAL A 111 2.86 -9.62 7.05
N LEU A 112 3.57 -8.81 6.27
CA LEU A 112 3.06 -8.22 5.03
C LEU A 112 3.52 -9.08 3.85
N ASP A 113 2.57 -9.65 3.12
CA ASP A 113 2.83 -10.34 1.86
C ASP A 113 2.74 -9.33 0.71
N GLU A 114 3.84 -9.10 0.00
CA GLU A 114 4.08 -7.95 -0.87
C GLU A 114 4.27 -6.61 -0.12
N SER A 115 5.06 -5.72 -0.72
CA SER A 115 5.27 -4.39 -0.17
C SER A 115 3.97 -3.58 -0.22
N PRO A 116 3.55 -2.90 0.87
CA PRO A 116 2.49 -1.93 0.76
C PRO A 116 2.94 -0.74 -0.10
N VAL A 117 1.96 -0.04 -0.67
CA VAL A 117 2.20 1.18 -1.46
C VAL A 117 2.52 2.31 -0.48
N LEU A 118 3.69 2.94 -0.65
CA LEU A 118 4.17 4.00 0.23
C LEU A 118 3.28 5.26 0.22
N VAL A 119 2.77 5.62 -0.97
CA VAL A 119 2.06 6.89 -1.20
C VAL A 119 0.59 6.60 -1.45
N ASP A 120 -0.28 7.22 -0.65
CA ASP A 120 -1.73 7.22 -0.83
C ASP A 120 -2.17 8.59 -1.36
N PRO A 121 -2.36 8.74 -2.68
CA PRO A 121 -2.71 10.02 -3.27
C PRO A 121 -4.18 10.37 -2.97
N PHE A 122 -4.41 11.64 -2.65
CA PHE A 122 -5.71 12.27 -2.77
C PHE A 122 -5.64 13.22 -3.96
N ASP A 123 -6.46 12.97 -4.97
CA ASP A 123 -6.42 13.69 -6.24
C ASP A 123 -7.84 13.92 -6.72
N GLU A 124 -8.42 15.06 -6.31
CA GLU A 124 -9.83 15.37 -6.54
C GLU A 124 -10.00 16.75 -7.15
N LYS A 125 -10.96 16.85 -8.08
CA LYS A 125 -11.34 18.12 -8.71
C LYS A 125 -12.37 18.85 -7.83
N LEU A 126 -11.92 19.85 -7.09
CA LEU A 126 -12.70 20.53 -6.04
C LEU A 126 -12.65 22.06 -6.16
N PRO A 127 -13.11 22.66 -7.28
CA PRO A 127 -13.04 24.10 -7.50
C PRO A 127 -13.82 24.90 -6.44
N ASP A 128 -14.98 24.40 -6.02
CA ASP A 128 -15.87 25.15 -5.12
C ASP A 128 -15.79 24.67 -3.66
N HIS A 129 -15.42 23.41 -3.44
CA HIS A 129 -15.59 22.72 -2.15
C HIS A 129 -14.27 22.36 -1.44
N HIS A 130 -13.12 22.76 -1.98
CA HIS A 130 -11.83 22.46 -1.33
C HIS A 130 -11.73 23.08 0.07
N HIS A 131 -12.37 24.23 0.30
CA HIS A 131 -12.38 24.95 1.59
C HIS A 131 -12.87 24.09 2.76
N LEU A 132 -13.77 23.13 2.49
CA LEU A 132 -14.27 22.18 3.49
C LEU A 132 -13.18 21.36 4.18
N ILE A 133 -12.02 21.22 3.55
CA ILE A 133 -10.84 20.63 4.20
C ILE A 133 -9.71 21.64 4.34
N THR A 134 -9.43 22.47 3.32
CA THR A 134 -8.24 23.33 3.31
C THR A 134 -8.23 24.39 4.40
N ASP A 135 -9.40 24.86 4.86
CA ASP A 135 -9.50 25.90 5.90
C ASP A 135 -9.08 25.39 7.29
N HIS A 136 -9.11 24.07 7.45
CA HIS A 136 -8.73 23.36 8.67
C HIS A 136 -7.28 22.88 8.66
N LEU A 137 -6.51 23.27 7.64
CA LEU A 137 -5.11 22.90 7.46
C LEU A 137 -4.18 24.11 7.59
N SER A 138 -2.96 23.84 8.03
CA SER A 138 -1.84 24.76 7.93
C SER A 138 -0.76 24.14 7.05
N LEU A 139 -0.02 24.99 6.33
CA LEU A 139 1.03 24.58 5.42
C LEU A 139 2.40 24.96 5.98
N GLU A 140 3.27 23.98 6.13
CA GLU A 140 4.67 24.15 6.51
C GLU A 140 5.55 23.87 5.29
N ALA A 141 6.27 24.88 4.80
CA ALA A 141 7.12 24.71 3.63
C ALA A 141 8.31 23.78 3.92
N GLN A 142 8.59 22.87 3.00
CA GLN A 142 9.73 21.94 3.04
C GLN A 142 10.57 22.16 1.77
N GLY A 143 11.30 23.27 1.76
CA GLY A 143 12.05 23.73 0.60
C GLY A 143 11.17 24.47 -0.43
N PRO A 144 11.64 24.60 -1.69
CA PRO A 144 11.03 25.52 -2.66
C PRO A 144 9.78 24.98 -3.36
N SER A 145 9.62 23.66 -3.46
CA SER A 145 8.59 23.04 -4.31
C SER A 145 7.47 22.35 -3.54
N TYR A 146 7.75 21.85 -2.33
CA TYR A 146 6.80 21.05 -1.56
C TYR A 146 6.61 21.62 -0.15
N GLY A 147 5.43 21.38 0.41
CA GLY A 147 5.11 21.66 1.81
C GLY A 147 4.37 20.49 2.44
N ILE A 148 4.39 20.46 3.77
CA ILE A 148 3.66 19.49 4.59
C ILE A 148 2.38 20.15 5.10
N LEU A 149 1.27 19.44 4.98
CA LEU A 149 0.02 19.82 5.59
C LEU A 149 0.00 19.35 7.05
N LYS A 150 -0.40 20.25 7.94
CA LYS A 150 -0.57 20.01 9.37
C LYS A 150 -2.00 20.34 9.78
N PRO A 151 -2.57 19.65 10.79
CA PRO A 151 -3.87 19.99 11.31
C PRO A 151 -3.84 21.38 11.97
N LYS A 152 -4.70 22.29 11.51
CA LYS A 152 -4.91 23.61 12.14
C LYS A 152 -6.14 23.58 13.05
N ASN A 153 -7.20 22.90 12.64
CA ASN A 153 -8.41 22.71 13.45
C ASN A 153 -8.68 21.20 13.64
N ILE A 154 -8.16 20.65 14.74
CA ILE A 154 -8.25 19.22 15.06
C ILE A 154 -9.71 18.78 15.24
N THR A 155 -10.54 19.61 15.88
CA THR A 155 -11.94 19.27 16.15
C THR A 155 -12.73 19.08 14.85
N GLU A 156 -12.61 20.01 13.90
CA GLU A 156 -13.31 19.90 12.61
C GLU A 156 -12.77 18.76 11.75
N LEU A 157 -11.45 18.58 11.71
CA LEU A 157 -10.85 17.44 11.02
C LEU A 157 -11.30 16.10 11.61
N THR A 158 -11.46 16.02 12.94
CA THR A 158 -11.95 14.81 13.62
C THR A 158 -13.42 14.55 13.24
N SER A 159 -14.24 15.60 13.23
CA SER A 159 -15.63 15.53 12.78
C SER A 159 -15.74 15.02 11.34
N LEU A 160 -14.94 15.57 10.42
CA LEU A 160 -14.85 15.12 9.02
C LEU A 160 -14.38 13.67 8.91
N ALA A 161 -13.35 13.30 9.66
CA ALA A 161 -12.77 11.95 9.69
C ALA A 161 -13.78 10.90 10.14
N GLU A 162 -14.59 11.21 11.16
CA GLU A 162 -15.60 10.31 11.70
C GLU A 162 -16.85 10.23 10.81
N ASN A 163 -17.22 11.33 10.15
CA ASN A 163 -18.41 11.44 9.30
C ASN A 163 -19.65 10.77 9.92
N ARG A 164 -19.97 11.12 11.17
CA ARG A 164 -20.97 10.41 12.00
C ARG A 164 -22.36 10.33 11.35
N ASN A 165 -22.72 11.35 10.58
CA ASN A 165 -24.03 11.45 9.92
C ASN A 165 -24.04 10.80 8.53
N GLY A 166 -22.93 10.22 8.07
CA GLY A 166 -22.85 9.51 6.79
C GLY A 166 -23.01 10.41 5.56
N ASP A 167 -22.63 11.69 5.68
CA ASP A 167 -22.76 12.65 4.59
C ASP A 167 -21.82 12.30 3.42
N ARG A 168 -22.31 12.45 2.18
CA ARG A 168 -21.58 12.03 0.98
C ARG A 168 -20.38 12.94 0.68
N VAL A 169 -20.51 14.24 0.92
CA VAL A 169 -19.41 15.20 0.70
C VAL A 169 -18.34 14.99 1.75
N SER A 170 -18.73 14.89 3.01
CA SER A 170 -17.85 14.60 4.14
C SER A 170 -17.13 13.26 3.95
N LYS A 171 -17.78 12.25 3.36
CA LYS A 171 -17.18 10.95 3.05
C LYS A 171 -15.96 11.05 2.13
N LEU A 172 -15.96 12.00 1.18
CA LEU A 172 -14.82 12.25 0.29
C LEU A 172 -13.60 12.68 1.09
N PHE A 173 -13.79 13.61 2.03
CA PHE A 173 -12.72 14.17 2.86
C PHE A 173 -12.35 13.29 4.06
N ALA A 174 -13.23 12.39 4.50
CA ALA A 174 -13.03 11.59 5.71
C ALA A 174 -11.74 10.75 5.68
N LYS A 175 -11.35 10.21 4.52
CA LYS A 175 -10.07 9.49 4.40
C LYS A 175 -8.89 10.43 4.56
N LEU A 176 -8.89 11.56 3.84
CA LEU A 176 -7.82 12.54 3.90
C LEU A 176 -7.67 13.15 5.30
N ALA A 177 -8.77 13.50 5.96
CA ALA A 177 -8.77 14.00 7.32
C ALA A 177 -8.14 12.99 8.30
N ARG A 178 -8.47 11.69 8.18
CA ARG A 178 -7.83 10.62 8.98
C ARG A 178 -6.33 10.53 8.75
N LEU A 179 -5.87 10.64 7.49
CA LEU A 179 -4.44 10.58 7.17
C LEU A 179 -3.69 11.79 7.74
N ILE A 180 -4.26 13.00 7.62
CA ILE A 180 -3.65 14.23 8.15
C ILE A 180 -3.59 14.24 9.68
N LEU A 181 -4.60 13.66 10.36
CA LEU A 181 -4.63 13.54 11.81
C LEU A 181 -3.70 12.45 12.36
N SER A 182 -3.21 11.55 11.51
CA SER A 182 -2.42 10.40 11.93
C SER A 182 -0.92 10.71 11.92
N ASP A 183 -0.21 10.31 12.97
CA ASP A 183 1.26 10.33 13.02
C ASP A 183 1.89 9.25 12.12
N ASP A 184 1.07 8.38 11.53
CA ASP A 184 1.48 7.31 10.62
C ASP A 184 1.62 7.78 9.17
N TYR A 185 1.26 9.03 8.88
CA TYR A 185 1.35 9.61 7.54
C TYR A 185 1.89 11.03 7.57
N VAL A 186 2.58 11.41 6.50
CA VAL A 186 2.97 12.80 6.25
C VAL A 186 2.37 13.22 4.92
N SER A 187 1.50 14.23 4.94
CA SER A 187 0.78 14.72 3.77
C SER A 187 1.54 15.85 3.08
N TYR A 188 2.03 15.59 1.87
CA TYR A 188 2.78 16.56 1.06
C TYR A 188 1.91 17.18 -0.04
N VAL A 189 2.16 18.45 -0.34
CA VAL A 189 1.57 19.17 -1.48
C VAL A 189 2.61 19.93 -2.27
N ASN A 190 2.37 20.10 -3.57
CA ASN A 190 3.13 21.06 -4.36
C ASN A 190 2.72 22.49 -3.93
N LEU A 191 3.69 23.31 -3.50
CA LEU A 191 3.41 24.65 -2.95
C LEU A 191 2.73 25.56 -3.96
N GLN A 192 3.17 25.54 -5.22
CA GLN A 192 2.62 26.42 -6.25
C GLN A 192 1.18 26.04 -6.57
N GLN A 193 0.91 24.74 -6.81
CA GLN A 193 -0.42 24.24 -7.09
C GLN A 193 -1.37 24.54 -5.92
N TYR A 194 -0.98 24.16 -4.71
CA TYR A 194 -1.81 24.37 -3.52
C TYR A 194 -2.13 25.85 -3.30
N ASN A 195 -1.14 26.74 -3.39
CA ASN A 195 -1.37 28.17 -3.24
C ASN A 195 -2.23 28.77 -4.36
N ASN A 196 -2.13 28.25 -5.59
CA ASN A 196 -2.99 28.67 -6.69
C ASN A 196 -4.44 28.26 -6.45
N LEU A 197 -4.68 27.04 -5.94
CA LEU A 197 -6.01 26.58 -5.54
C LEU A 197 -6.63 27.50 -4.48
N ILE A 198 -5.91 27.73 -3.37
CA ILE A 198 -6.41 28.58 -2.26
C ILE A 198 -6.72 30.02 -2.70
N LYS A 199 -5.97 30.54 -3.68
CA LYS A 199 -6.17 31.90 -4.22
C LYS A 199 -7.21 31.97 -5.34
N GLY A 200 -7.86 30.87 -5.69
CA GLY A 200 -8.81 30.79 -6.82
C GLY A 200 -8.16 31.05 -8.18
N LYS A 201 -6.85 30.81 -8.31
CA LYS A 201 -6.07 31.04 -9.54
C LYS A 201 -5.86 29.78 -10.38
N GLN A 202 -6.43 28.66 -9.98
CA GLN A 202 -6.30 27.38 -10.68
C GLN A 202 -7.60 27.08 -11.43
N GLU A 203 -7.56 27.12 -12.77
CA GLU A 203 -8.73 26.90 -13.63
C GLU A 203 -9.41 25.55 -13.39
N ASP A 204 -8.62 24.51 -13.12
CA ASP A 204 -9.14 23.16 -12.90
C ASP A 204 -9.60 22.89 -11.46
N GLY A 205 -9.20 23.70 -10.47
CA GLY A 205 -9.58 23.45 -9.07
C GLY A 205 -9.11 22.10 -8.49
N GLN A 206 -8.03 21.52 -9.02
CA GLN A 206 -7.51 20.21 -8.58
C GLN A 206 -6.77 20.31 -7.25
N LEU A 207 -7.17 19.50 -6.27
CA LEU A 207 -6.46 19.32 -5.00
C LEU A 207 -5.71 17.99 -5.03
N VAL A 208 -4.37 18.08 -5.11
CA VAL A 208 -3.47 16.93 -5.10
C VAL A 208 -2.66 16.91 -3.81
N ILE A 209 -2.75 15.82 -3.07
CA ILE A 209 -2.04 15.59 -1.81
C ILE A 209 -1.43 14.18 -1.84
N TYR A 210 -0.14 14.09 -1.53
CA TYR A 210 0.59 12.83 -1.44
C TYR A 210 0.75 12.44 0.03
N ASN A 211 -0.04 11.49 0.52
CA ASN A 211 0.08 10.98 1.89
C ASN A 211 1.14 9.88 1.93
N VAL A 212 2.28 10.18 2.53
CA VAL A 212 3.43 9.27 2.60
C VAL A 212 3.39 8.49 3.92
N MET A 213 3.24 7.18 3.84
CA MET A 213 3.20 6.28 4.99
C MET A 213 4.54 6.26 5.73
N GLN A 214 4.47 6.39 7.05
CA GLN A 214 5.60 6.33 7.96
C GLN A 214 5.74 4.93 8.59
N PRO A 215 6.95 4.53 9.01
CA PRO A 215 7.16 3.25 9.70
C PRO A 215 6.33 3.09 10.99
N THR A 216 5.90 4.21 11.60
CA THR A 216 5.13 4.28 12.86
C THR A 216 3.81 3.53 12.81
N ILE A 217 3.23 3.33 11.63
CA ILE A 217 1.99 2.56 11.47
C ILE A 217 2.12 1.11 11.98
N PHE A 218 3.35 0.57 11.92
CA PHE A 218 3.70 -0.76 12.38
C PHE A 218 4.32 -0.78 13.79
N ALA A 219 4.36 0.37 14.48
CA ALA A 219 4.84 0.43 15.84
C ALA A 219 3.93 -0.38 16.79
N GLY A 220 4.56 -1.04 17.76
CA GLY A 220 3.88 -1.77 18.83
C GLY A 220 3.58 -3.24 18.53
N PHE A 221 3.82 -3.74 17.30
CA PHE A 221 3.77 -5.17 17.01
C PHE A 221 4.94 -5.93 17.64
N LYS A 222 4.75 -7.23 17.91
CA LYS A 222 5.79 -8.12 18.46
C LYS A 222 7.00 -8.19 17.53
N SER A 223 6.73 -8.41 16.24
CA SER A 223 7.71 -8.34 15.17
C SER A 223 7.03 -7.93 13.86
N LEU A 224 7.83 -7.51 12.89
CA LEU A 224 7.39 -7.16 11.54
C LEU A 224 8.28 -7.85 10.51
N ALA A 225 7.66 -8.55 9.57
CA ALA A 225 8.29 -9.05 8.36
C ALA A 225 7.56 -8.53 7.11
N ILE A 226 8.32 -8.03 6.13
CA ILE A 226 7.79 -7.57 4.84
C ILE A 226 8.38 -8.44 3.73
N LEU A 227 7.54 -9.13 2.98
CA LEU A 227 7.94 -9.87 1.80
C LEU A 227 7.62 -9.03 0.58
N GLY A 228 8.48 -9.01 -0.44
CA GLY A 228 8.19 -8.24 -1.65
C GLY A 228 9.04 -8.65 -2.83
N ALA A 229 8.49 -8.45 -4.03
CA ALA A 229 9.28 -8.51 -5.26
C ALA A 229 10.27 -7.35 -5.31
N ARG A 230 11.59 -7.67 -5.33
CA ARG A 230 12.69 -6.69 -5.34
C ARG A 230 12.47 -5.57 -4.31
N LEU A 231 12.15 -5.94 -3.06
CA LEU A 231 11.70 -4.99 -2.03
C LEU A 231 12.67 -3.82 -1.86
N GLU A 232 13.98 -4.09 -1.93
CA GLU A 232 15.05 -3.10 -1.80
C GLU A 232 14.98 -1.98 -2.84
N GLU A 233 14.33 -2.22 -3.98
CA GLU A 233 14.17 -1.22 -5.04
C GLU A 233 12.91 -0.36 -4.89
N THR A 234 12.00 -0.75 -4.00
CA THR A 234 10.75 -0.05 -3.78
C THR A 234 10.97 1.32 -3.13
N ALA A 235 10.05 2.25 -3.40
CA ALA A 235 10.07 3.57 -2.76
C ALA A 235 9.96 3.46 -1.24
N LEU A 236 9.21 2.48 -0.73
CA LEU A 236 9.04 2.22 0.69
C LEU A 236 10.38 1.90 1.36
N PHE A 237 11.10 0.91 0.83
CA PHE A 237 12.37 0.48 1.41
C PHE A 237 13.38 1.64 1.43
N LYS A 238 13.51 2.35 0.31
CA LYS A 238 14.42 3.51 0.19
C LYS A 238 14.04 4.61 1.18
N LYS A 239 12.77 5.05 1.17
CA LYS A 239 12.29 6.12 2.03
C LYS A 239 12.46 5.79 3.51
N TRP A 240 12.14 4.56 3.92
CA TRP A 240 12.25 4.17 5.32
C TRP A 240 13.70 3.97 5.76
N SER A 241 14.57 3.50 4.85
CA SER A 241 16.01 3.46 5.10
C SER A 241 16.57 4.87 5.35
N ASP A 242 16.14 5.85 4.56
CA ASP A 242 16.50 7.27 4.76
C ASP A 242 15.98 7.82 6.11
N LEU A 243 14.87 7.28 6.62
CA LEU A 243 14.33 7.58 7.95
C LEU A 243 15.03 6.81 9.09
N GLY A 244 16.07 6.04 8.79
CA GLY A 244 16.86 5.30 9.77
C GLY A 244 16.29 3.93 10.17
N VAL A 245 15.33 3.38 9.41
CA VAL A 245 14.84 2.02 9.65
C VAL A 245 15.94 1.00 9.32
N SER A 246 16.23 0.12 10.28
CA SER A 246 17.14 -1.01 10.07
C SER A 246 16.37 -2.20 9.49
N PHE A 247 16.66 -2.55 8.24
CA PHE A 247 16.15 -3.74 7.58
C PHE A 247 17.13 -4.91 7.72
N CYS A 248 16.61 -6.12 7.90
CA CYS A 248 17.40 -7.36 7.95
C CYS A 248 16.72 -8.48 7.19
N ARG A 249 17.50 -9.24 6.42
CA ARG A 249 16.98 -10.38 5.68
C ARG A 249 16.45 -11.46 6.61
N ASP A 250 15.29 -11.98 6.28
CA ASP A 250 14.66 -13.08 7.00
C ASP A 250 15.13 -14.42 6.41
N VAL A 251 16.33 -14.85 6.81
CA VAL A 251 16.95 -16.08 6.28
C VAL A 251 16.06 -17.32 6.46
N GLY A 252 15.27 -17.36 7.54
CA GLY A 252 14.34 -18.46 7.78
C GLY A 252 13.12 -18.47 6.86
N LEU A 253 12.66 -17.30 6.37
CA LEU A 253 11.64 -17.26 5.31
C LEU A 253 12.29 -17.50 3.94
N GLU A 254 13.49 -16.96 3.71
CA GLU A 254 14.22 -17.12 2.44
C GLU A 254 14.56 -18.58 2.13
N SER A 255 14.84 -19.41 3.14
CA SER A 255 15.12 -20.84 2.96
C SER A 255 13.94 -21.65 2.40
N HIS A 256 12.73 -21.09 2.43
CA HIS A 256 11.52 -21.71 1.91
C HIS A 256 11.13 -21.22 0.51
N LEU A 257 11.93 -20.34 -0.09
CA LEU A 257 11.72 -19.89 -1.45
C LEU A 257 12.10 -20.99 -2.45
N ARG A 258 11.39 -21.03 -3.57
CA ARG A 258 11.67 -21.94 -4.70
C ARG A 258 12.93 -21.53 -5.46
N TYR A 259 13.17 -20.23 -5.56
CA TYR A 259 14.33 -19.62 -6.23
C TYR A 259 14.47 -18.15 -5.79
N THR A 260 15.67 -17.61 -5.89
CA THR A 260 16.00 -16.22 -5.54
C THR A 260 16.25 -15.33 -6.76
N GLU A 261 16.30 -15.90 -7.96
CA GLU A 261 16.55 -15.20 -9.22
C GLU A 261 15.88 -15.92 -10.39
N HIS A 262 15.49 -15.16 -11.42
CA HIS A 262 14.98 -15.72 -12.67
C HIS A 262 16.14 -16.03 -13.62
N THR A 263 16.32 -17.29 -13.98
CA THR A 263 17.36 -17.73 -14.94
C THR A 263 16.90 -17.66 -16.40
N ASN A 264 15.62 -17.39 -16.63
CA ASN A 264 14.95 -17.43 -17.93
C ASN A 264 14.64 -16.04 -18.50
N GLY A 265 15.30 -14.98 -18.02
CA GLY A 265 15.08 -13.61 -18.50
C GLY A 265 15.38 -13.43 -20.00
N ASN A 266 16.19 -14.30 -20.58
CA ASN A 266 16.49 -14.35 -22.02
C ASN A 266 15.31 -14.80 -22.89
N LEU A 267 14.24 -15.36 -22.31
CA LEU A 267 13.05 -15.79 -23.05
C LEU A 267 12.17 -14.62 -23.51
N VAL A 268 12.39 -13.41 -22.97
CA VAL A 268 11.63 -12.22 -23.34
C VAL A 268 12.59 -11.07 -23.63
N ARG A 269 12.45 -10.45 -24.81
CA ARG A 269 13.20 -9.25 -25.17
C ARG A 269 12.28 -8.04 -25.15
N LEU A 270 12.55 -7.11 -24.25
CA LEU A 270 11.81 -5.85 -24.14
C LEU A 270 12.51 -4.76 -24.96
N HIS A 271 11.81 -4.17 -25.91
CA HIS A 271 12.30 -3.05 -26.71
C HIS A 271 11.61 -1.75 -26.28
N TYR A 272 12.41 -0.72 -26.01
CA TYR A 272 11.89 0.63 -25.73
C TYR A 272 11.66 1.37 -27.03
N GLY A 273 10.39 1.58 -27.40
CA GLY A 273 10.05 2.29 -28.62
C GLY A 273 10.21 3.81 -28.52
N PHE A 274 10.03 4.38 -27.33
CA PHE A 274 10.04 5.83 -27.11
C PHE A 274 10.49 6.15 -25.69
N LYS A 275 11.22 7.26 -25.52
CA LYS A 275 11.87 7.61 -24.25
C LYS A 275 11.02 8.52 -23.36
N ASP A 276 10.15 9.34 -23.95
CA ASP A 276 9.32 10.30 -23.20
C ASP A 276 7.91 9.76 -22.92
N ASN A 277 7.14 10.52 -22.14
CA ASN A 277 5.75 10.18 -21.85
C ASN A 277 4.91 10.12 -23.13
N TRP A 278 4.48 8.92 -23.50
CA TRP A 278 3.56 8.73 -24.61
C TRP A 278 2.17 9.26 -24.22
N SER A 279 1.63 10.18 -25.00
CA SER A 279 0.26 10.67 -24.85
C SER A 279 -0.38 10.86 -26.22
N LYS A 280 -1.72 10.92 -26.25
CA LYS A 280 -2.44 11.23 -27.49
C LYS A 280 -1.96 12.55 -28.10
N TYR A 281 -1.71 13.57 -27.28
CA TYR A 281 -1.19 14.85 -27.73
C TYR A 281 0.24 14.74 -28.30
N VAL A 282 1.13 13.99 -27.63
CA VAL A 282 2.50 13.75 -28.15
C VAL A 282 2.44 13.02 -29.50
N ARG A 283 1.60 11.98 -29.59
CA ARG A 283 1.39 11.21 -30.82
C ARG A 283 0.79 12.06 -31.94
N ASP A 284 -0.28 12.81 -31.68
CA ASP A 284 -1.06 13.48 -32.73
C ASP A 284 -0.47 14.84 -33.12
N THR A 285 0.32 15.47 -32.25
CA THR A 285 0.78 16.86 -32.44
C THR A 285 2.29 17.00 -32.46
N LYS A 286 3.01 16.42 -31.49
CA LYS A 286 4.47 16.63 -31.40
C LYS A 286 5.26 15.72 -32.34
N HIS A 287 4.80 14.49 -32.52
CA HIS A 287 5.52 13.46 -33.26
C HIS A 287 4.55 12.50 -34.00
N PRO A 288 3.76 13.00 -34.97
CA PRO A 288 2.83 12.19 -35.76
C PRO A 288 3.52 10.99 -36.45
N GLU A 289 4.79 11.15 -36.82
CA GLU A 289 5.61 10.12 -37.47
C GLU A 289 6.07 9.00 -36.53
N LEU A 290 6.09 9.22 -35.21
CA LEU A 290 6.57 8.20 -34.26
C LEU A 290 5.73 6.94 -34.30
N ARG A 291 4.41 7.07 -34.50
CA ARG A 291 3.52 5.90 -34.55
C ARG A 291 3.91 4.96 -35.69
N GLU A 292 4.12 5.51 -36.88
CA GLU A 292 4.52 4.71 -38.04
C GLU A 292 5.92 4.14 -37.87
N LYS A 293 6.87 4.94 -37.36
CA LYS A 293 8.23 4.47 -37.05
C LYS A 293 8.24 3.32 -36.04
N LEU A 294 7.42 3.40 -34.99
CA LEU A 294 7.26 2.35 -33.99
C LEU A 294 6.68 1.06 -34.60
N ILE A 295 5.66 1.20 -35.46
CA ILE A 295 5.06 0.06 -36.16
C ILE A 295 6.09 -0.59 -37.07
N SER A 296 6.78 0.19 -37.91
CA SER A 296 7.81 -0.32 -38.83
C SER A 296 8.95 -0.99 -38.08
N ALA A 297 9.47 -0.37 -37.02
CA ALA A 297 10.53 -0.95 -36.20
C ALA A 297 10.06 -2.24 -35.50
N SER A 298 8.80 -2.29 -35.02
CA SER A 298 8.24 -3.51 -34.41
C SER A 298 8.09 -4.61 -35.45
N MET A 299 7.63 -4.29 -36.66
CA MET A 299 7.52 -5.25 -37.76
C MET A 299 8.89 -5.79 -38.19
N GLU A 300 9.93 -4.95 -38.23
CA GLU A 300 11.30 -5.39 -38.50
C GLU A 300 11.83 -6.32 -37.42
N LEU A 301 11.56 -6.03 -36.15
CA LEU A 301 12.01 -6.83 -35.02
C LEU A 301 11.34 -8.21 -34.95
N ILE A 302 10.09 -8.34 -35.40
CA ILE A 302 9.27 -9.56 -35.30
C ILE A 302 9.23 -10.33 -36.64
N ARG A 303 9.78 -9.76 -37.73
CA ARG A 303 9.62 -10.28 -39.12
C ARG A 303 9.94 -11.77 -39.27
N ASP A 304 10.93 -12.26 -38.53
CA ASP A 304 11.42 -13.63 -38.63
C ASP A 304 10.94 -14.54 -37.48
N ASP A 305 10.19 -14.00 -36.51
CA ASP A 305 9.66 -14.75 -35.38
C ASP A 305 8.26 -15.29 -35.73
N PRO A 306 8.01 -16.61 -35.62
CA PRO A 306 6.67 -17.15 -35.83
C PRO A 306 5.72 -16.56 -34.79
N TYR A 307 4.59 -16.01 -35.24
CA TYR A 307 3.48 -15.68 -34.34
C TYR A 307 3.04 -16.96 -33.63
N VAL A 308 3.24 -17.02 -32.32
CA VAL A 308 2.73 -18.09 -31.44
C VAL A 308 1.32 -17.73 -30.99
#